data_AF-A0A507DV66-F1
#
_entry.id   AF-A0A507DV66-F1
#
_cell.length_a   1.000
_cell.length_b   1.000
_cell.length_c   1.000
_cell.angle_alpha   90.00
_cell.angle_beta   90.00
_cell.angle_gamma   90.00
#
_symmetry.space_group_name_H-M   'P 1'
#
loop_
_entity.id
_entity.type
_entity.pdbx_description
1 polymer ?
#
loop_
_entity_poly.entity_id
_entity_poly.type
_entity_poly.pdbx_seq_one_letter_code
_entity_poly.pdbx_strand_id
1 'polypeptide(L)'
;MLSAGRLRSTTRLRSAAAVRSCCRAVHSGRATPEATRLYADRFPNLATATVPKKGWTVSQAGFGGYRVKQGVAMHGEALSSALSAGINVMDTSSHFENGDSERLIGTVLSEKVKQGELARESVVIITKAGYLMSPKNAAPRYPFEHAVVADRVAHSIAPEFLEREITASLQRLGLETIDVFMLNNPERLLIDKRFELPQVYECIARAAQHLDKEVERGRIASYGLCSNSLPNRSAHDHISLPQILASMHDLQANHSQNFVAIEYPFNIFEHDAYDRWFDGAESLMECASINRLFQFCHRPIMAIANGSIRVLSTNLGISVDEEPTVVQTLSEAFETVSQLELALPELLGGTSDDTALVAKFVWGQVLSDNLTRLSQNMFAAKHYLQRQVFPALERDIQILLEESQGAQNEADIVRWAGLYQKHYRELEAAFLNLSAVSLVRANTDLARILGATAQPDSILSESDPLAATAIRMTRSALAASAALPEDQADSDRSQEGCVLVGMRNPKYVPDVIKALSDPVLKPDAVDRILQSAALA
;
A
#
# COMPACT_ATOMS: atom_id res chain seq x y z
N MET A 1 -15.23 -72.73 30.51
CA MET A 1 -16.65 -73.04 30.76
C MET A 1 -17.46 -71.77 30.52
N LEU A 2 -18.38 -71.83 29.55
CA LEU A 2 -19.67 -71.12 29.39
C LEU A 2 -19.72 -69.60 29.75
N SER A 3 -19.94 -68.63 28.87
CA SER A 3 -20.97 -68.40 27.80
C SER A 3 -21.93 -67.25 28.19
N ALA A 4 -22.26 -66.43 27.18
CA ALA A 4 -23.36 -65.46 27.02
C ALA A 4 -22.98 -63.97 27.27
N GLY A 5 -23.28 -63.00 26.38
CA GLY A 5 -24.08 -63.03 25.15
C GLY A 5 -23.91 -61.76 24.31
N ARG A 6 -24.28 -61.86 23.03
CA ARG A 6 -24.33 -60.77 22.04
C ARG A 6 -25.58 -59.90 22.27
N LEU A 7 -25.50 -58.59 21.97
CA LEU A 7 -26.22 -57.92 20.85
C LEU A 7 -26.14 -56.38 20.91
N ARG A 8 -25.52 -55.83 19.85
CA ARG A 8 -25.81 -54.60 19.08
C ARG A 8 -26.17 -53.29 19.81
N SER A 9 -25.36 -52.26 19.55
CA SER A 9 -25.89 -50.95 19.15
C SER A 9 -24.88 -50.21 18.26
N THR A 10 -25.27 -50.04 17.00
CA THR A 10 -24.73 -49.12 16.00
C THR A 10 -24.75 -47.69 16.49
N THR A 11 -23.68 -46.89 16.35
CA THR A 11 -23.76 -45.44 16.00
C THR A 11 -22.38 -44.86 15.65
N ARG A 12 -22.28 -44.38 14.39
CA ARG A 12 -21.43 -43.30 13.84
C ARG A 12 -19.91 -43.52 13.69
N LEU A 13 -19.59 -44.12 12.54
CA LEU A 13 -18.57 -43.57 11.62
C LEU A 13 -18.83 -42.07 11.44
N ARG A 14 -17.94 -41.22 11.99
CA ARG A 14 -17.80 -39.83 11.55
C ARG A 14 -16.55 -39.75 10.67
N SER A 15 -16.82 -39.31 9.46
CA SER A 15 -15.94 -39.17 8.31
C SER A 15 -14.61 -38.48 8.65
N ALA A 16 -13.52 -39.17 8.33
CA ALA A 16 -12.30 -38.54 7.87
C ALA A 16 -12.58 -37.89 6.50
N ALA A 17 -13.28 -36.74 6.52
CA ALA A 17 -13.43 -35.89 5.36
C ALA A 17 -12.15 -35.07 5.23
N ALA A 18 -11.24 -35.59 4.41
CA ALA A 18 -10.25 -34.88 3.62
C ALA A 18 -10.00 -33.40 3.99
N VAL A 19 -8.94 -33.16 4.77
CA VAL A 19 -8.13 -31.95 4.56
C VAL A 19 -7.38 -32.18 3.26
N ARG A 20 -8.05 -32.00 2.12
CA ARG A 20 -7.36 -31.73 0.86
C ARG A 20 -6.65 -30.40 1.08
N SER A 21 -5.35 -30.47 1.33
CA SER A 21 -4.44 -29.39 0.94
C SER A 21 -4.82 -29.05 -0.50
N CYS A 22 -5.48 -27.91 -0.69
CA CYS A 22 -5.74 -27.39 -2.01
C CYS A 22 -4.38 -26.91 -2.51
N CYS A 23 -3.57 -27.83 -3.05
CA CYS A 23 -2.40 -27.48 -3.84
C CYS A 23 -2.94 -26.58 -4.95
N ARG A 24 -2.70 -25.27 -4.82
CA ARG A 24 -3.00 -24.32 -5.89
C ARG A 24 -2.31 -24.83 -7.16
N ALA A 25 -3.00 -24.72 -8.27
CA ALA A 25 -2.38 -24.94 -9.56
C ALA A 25 -1.21 -23.95 -9.67
N VAL A 26 0.00 -24.47 -9.82
CA VAL A 26 1.17 -23.66 -10.14
C VAL A 26 1.04 -23.31 -11.62
N HIS A 27 1.01 -22.01 -11.93
CA HIS A 27 0.95 -21.54 -13.30
C HIS A 27 2.36 -21.45 -13.87
N SER A 28 2.60 -22.22 -14.92
CA SER A 28 3.82 -22.14 -15.73
C SER A 28 3.84 -20.86 -16.56
N GLY A 29 5.04 -20.45 -16.96
CA GLY A 29 5.24 -19.29 -17.83
C GLY A 29 5.47 -17.98 -17.09
N ARG A 30 5.72 -16.93 -17.89
CA ARG A 30 6.07 -15.57 -17.49
C ARG A 30 5.63 -14.59 -18.58
N ALA A 31 5.60 -13.31 -18.27
CA ALA A 31 5.28 -12.27 -19.25
C ALA A 31 6.13 -12.42 -20.52
N THR A 32 5.49 -12.36 -21.69
CA THR A 32 6.17 -12.38 -23.00
C THR A 32 5.81 -11.14 -23.81
N PRO A 33 6.71 -10.63 -24.68
CA PRO A 33 6.40 -9.51 -25.57
C PRO A 33 5.13 -9.74 -26.39
N GLU A 34 4.95 -10.95 -26.92
CA GLU A 34 3.82 -11.28 -27.77
C GLU A 34 2.49 -11.31 -27.01
N ALA A 35 2.43 -12.02 -25.88
CA ALA A 35 1.18 -12.14 -25.13
C ALA A 35 0.78 -10.82 -24.43
N THR A 36 1.75 -10.04 -23.95
CA THR A 36 1.48 -8.72 -23.35
C THR A 36 0.96 -7.72 -24.39
N ARG A 37 1.53 -7.71 -25.60
CA ARG A 37 1.04 -6.90 -26.74
C ARG A 37 -0.37 -7.32 -27.17
N LEU A 38 -0.61 -8.61 -27.40
CA LEU A 38 -1.94 -9.13 -27.77
C LEU A 38 -3.02 -8.79 -26.74
N TYR A 39 -2.63 -8.74 -25.46
CA TYR A 39 -3.54 -8.33 -24.40
C TYR A 39 -3.84 -6.83 -24.45
N ALA A 40 -2.81 -6.00 -24.62
CA ALA A 40 -2.98 -4.55 -24.77
C ALA A 40 -3.84 -4.19 -26.00
N ASP A 41 -3.68 -4.91 -27.12
CA ASP A 41 -4.45 -4.70 -28.35
C ASP A 41 -5.98 -4.86 -28.17
N ARG A 42 -6.41 -5.58 -27.13
CA ARG A 42 -7.85 -5.69 -26.75
C ARG A 42 -8.41 -4.40 -26.16
N PHE A 43 -7.56 -3.46 -25.75
CA PHE A 43 -7.92 -2.23 -25.05
C PHE A 43 -7.27 -1.00 -25.72
N PRO A 44 -7.60 -0.70 -26.98
CA PRO A 44 -6.89 0.31 -27.79
C PRO A 44 -6.96 1.75 -27.25
N ASN A 45 -7.90 2.03 -26.34
CA ASN A 45 -8.07 3.34 -25.73
C ASN A 45 -7.28 3.51 -24.42
N LEU A 46 -6.61 2.46 -23.92
CA LEU A 46 -5.80 2.56 -22.71
C LEU A 46 -4.37 2.88 -23.07
N ALA A 47 -3.80 3.85 -22.37
CA ALA A 47 -2.39 4.14 -22.51
C ALA A 47 -1.52 2.98 -21.99
N THR A 48 -0.59 2.57 -22.85
CA THR A 48 0.39 1.52 -22.57
C THR A 48 1.81 2.06 -22.62
N ALA A 49 2.74 1.32 -22.04
CA ALA A 49 4.17 1.58 -22.05
C ALA A 49 4.93 0.29 -22.39
N THR A 50 6.16 0.42 -22.88
CA THR A 50 7.01 -0.73 -23.16
C THR A 50 8.10 -0.83 -22.10
N VAL A 51 8.33 -2.03 -21.54
CA VAL A 51 9.46 -2.30 -20.64
C VAL A 51 10.73 -2.48 -21.48
N PRO A 52 11.68 -1.52 -21.52
CA PRO A 52 12.66 -1.41 -22.62
C PRO A 52 13.62 -2.59 -22.78
N LYS A 53 13.98 -3.27 -21.67
CA LYS A 53 14.88 -4.44 -21.69
C LYS A 53 14.16 -5.77 -21.90
N LYS A 54 12.83 -5.78 -21.83
CA LYS A 54 12.01 -6.99 -21.93
C LYS A 54 11.06 -7.00 -23.12
N GLY A 55 10.74 -5.84 -23.69
CA GLY A 55 9.78 -5.71 -24.79
C GLY A 55 8.33 -5.98 -24.38
N TRP A 56 8.02 -5.98 -23.08
CA TRP A 56 6.66 -6.19 -22.58
C TRP A 56 5.81 -4.93 -22.77
N THR A 57 4.60 -5.08 -23.30
CA THR A 57 3.61 -4.00 -23.39
C THR A 57 2.74 -4.01 -22.14
N VAL A 58 2.84 -2.98 -21.32
CA VAL A 58 2.15 -2.89 -20.03
C VAL A 58 1.20 -1.69 -19.97
N SER A 59 0.13 -1.80 -19.21
CA SER A 59 -0.73 -0.65 -18.89
C SER A 59 0.06 0.40 -18.09
N GLN A 60 -0.15 1.69 -18.38
CA GLN A 60 0.51 2.78 -17.65
C GLN A 60 0.00 3.00 -16.23
N ALA A 61 -0.93 2.17 -15.77
CA ALA A 61 -1.25 2.02 -14.38
C ALA A 61 -1.20 0.54 -14.01
N GLY A 62 -0.84 0.26 -12.76
CA GLY A 62 -0.75 -1.08 -12.20
C GLY A 62 -1.60 -1.19 -10.94
N PHE A 63 -2.05 -2.41 -10.64
CA PHE A 63 -2.74 -2.72 -9.41
C PHE A 63 -1.73 -2.84 -8.26
N GLY A 64 -1.73 -1.87 -7.35
CA GLY A 64 -0.88 -1.85 -6.17
C GLY A 64 -1.47 -2.66 -5.01
N GLY A 65 -0.74 -3.68 -4.57
CA GLY A 65 -1.16 -4.66 -3.56
C GLY A 65 -0.95 -4.24 -2.10
N TYR A 66 -0.55 -3.01 -1.83
CA TYR A 66 -0.38 -2.53 -0.45
C TYR A 66 -1.74 -2.42 0.25
N ARG A 67 -1.86 -3.03 1.45
CA ARG A 67 -3.11 -3.18 2.21
C ARG A 67 -4.20 -3.97 1.48
N VAL A 68 -3.81 -4.76 0.50
CA VAL A 68 -4.65 -5.75 -0.15
C VAL A 68 -4.46 -7.08 0.56
N LYS A 69 -5.57 -7.74 0.90
CA LYS A 69 -5.61 -8.92 1.75
C LYS A 69 -6.58 -9.96 1.20
N GLN A 70 -6.16 -11.22 1.20
CA GLN A 70 -7.04 -12.38 1.02
C GLN A 70 -8.14 -12.43 2.08
N GLY A 71 -9.34 -12.88 1.69
CA GLY A 71 -10.51 -12.97 2.58
C GLY A 71 -11.34 -11.69 2.65
N VAL A 72 -10.90 -10.60 2.01
CA VAL A 72 -11.68 -9.38 1.82
C VAL A 72 -12.24 -9.39 0.39
N ALA A 73 -13.53 -9.70 0.23
CA ALA A 73 -14.16 -9.92 -1.08
C ALA A 73 -13.93 -8.75 -2.06
N MET A 74 -14.15 -7.52 -1.60
CA MET A 74 -13.96 -6.30 -2.39
C MET A 74 -12.54 -6.16 -2.98
N HIS A 75 -11.51 -6.70 -2.32
CA HIS A 75 -10.15 -6.65 -2.84
C HIS A 75 -9.97 -7.57 -4.06
N GLY A 76 -10.52 -8.78 -4.00
CA GLY A 76 -10.49 -9.74 -5.11
C GLY A 76 -11.34 -9.26 -6.29
N GLU A 77 -12.52 -8.71 -6.00
CA GLU A 77 -13.39 -8.07 -6.99
C GLU A 77 -12.67 -6.92 -7.69
N ALA A 78 -11.98 -6.04 -6.95
CA ALA A 78 -11.28 -4.91 -7.54
C ALA A 78 -10.12 -5.34 -8.45
N LEU A 79 -9.34 -6.35 -8.04
CA LEU A 79 -8.30 -6.93 -8.90
C LEU A 79 -8.90 -7.58 -10.15
N SER A 80 -10.00 -8.32 -10.00
CA SER A 80 -10.71 -8.93 -11.12
C SER A 80 -11.23 -7.87 -12.10
N SER A 81 -11.83 -6.78 -11.59
CA SER A 81 -12.28 -5.64 -12.38
C SER A 81 -11.13 -4.92 -13.09
N ALA A 82 -9.99 -4.71 -12.41
CA ALA A 82 -8.81 -4.09 -13.01
C ALA A 82 -8.27 -4.90 -14.19
N LEU A 83 -8.12 -6.22 -14.01
CA LEU A 83 -7.73 -7.14 -15.08
C LEU A 83 -8.73 -7.08 -16.24
N SER A 84 -10.03 -7.25 -15.97
CA SER A 84 -11.06 -7.19 -17.01
C SER A 84 -11.12 -5.84 -17.74
N ALA A 85 -10.64 -4.76 -17.11
CA ALA A 85 -10.55 -3.43 -17.68
C ALA A 85 -9.21 -3.12 -18.37
N GLY A 86 -8.32 -4.11 -18.54
CA GLY A 86 -7.09 -3.98 -19.32
C GLY A 86 -5.82 -3.63 -18.54
N ILE A 87 -5.90 -3.52 -17.20
CA ILE A 87 -4.70 -3.45 -16.36
C ILE A 87 -3.99 -4.81 -16.42
N ASN A 88 -2.68 -4.81 -16.69
CA ASN A 88 -1.88 -6.05 -16.75
C ASN A 88 -0.62 -6.04 -15.89
N VAL A 89 -0.46 -5.03 -15.02
CA VAL A 89 0.61 -4.97 -14.03
C VAL A 89 0.02 -5.16 -12.64
N MET A 90 0.56 -6.11 -11.89
CA MET A 90 0.23 -6.31 -10.47
C MET A 90 1.49 -6.16 -9.64
N ASP A 91 1.46 -5.22 -8.70
CA ASP A 91 2.51 -4.99 -7.75
C ASP A 91 2.14 -5.49 -6.36
N THR A 92 3.04 -6.20 -5.69
CA THR A 92 2.85 -6.71 -4.34
C THR A 92 4.17 -6.86 -3.60
N SER A 93 4.16 -7.40 -2.38
CA SER A 93 5.37 -7.72 -1.64
C SER A 93 5.11 -8.83 -0.64
N SER A 94 6.15 -9.61 -0.35
CA SER A 94 6.19 -10.66 0.67
C SER A 94 5.62 -10.24 2.04
N HIS A 95 5.84 -9.00 2.46
CA HIS A 95 5.40 -8.48 3.76
C HIS A 95 4.01 -7.81 3.74
N PHE A 96 3.42 -7.57 2.56
CA PHE A 96 2.10 -6.94 2.46
C PHE A 96 1.04 -7.87 3.06
N GLU A 97 0.43 -7.43 4.16
CA GLU A 97 -0.55 -8.21 4.92
C GLU A 97 -0.04 -9.63 5.25
N ASN A 98 1.25 -9.75 5.61
CA ASN A 98 1.93 -11.03 5.87
C ASN A 98 1.85 -12.03 4.68
N GLY A 99 1.91 -11.51 3.45
CA GLY A 99 1.86 -12.28 2.22
C GLY A 99 0.43 -12.59 1.72
N ASP A 100 -0.60 -12.04 2.37
CA ASP A 100 -2.00 -12.21 1.92
C ASP A 100 -2.25 -11.48 0.59
N SER A 101 -1.50 -10.42 0.29
CA SER A 101 -1.58 -9.72 -0.98
C SER A 101 -1.16 -10.63 -2.15
N GLU A 102 0.01 -11.28 -2.03
CA GLU A 102 0.49 -12.30 -2.97
C GLU A 102 -0.49 -13.47 -3.10
N ARG A 103 -1.03 -13.95 -1.98
CA ARG A 103 -2.04 -15.02 -2.02
C ARG A 103 -3.29 -14.58 -2.75
N LEU A 104 -3.81 -13.38 -2.53
CA LEU A 104 -4.99 -12.90 -3.25
C LEU A 104 -4.74 -12.84 -4.75
N ILE A 105 -3.63 -12.22 -5.18
CA ILE A 105 -3.24 -12.11 -6.59
C ILE A 105 -3.16 -13.49 -7.23
N GLY A 106 -2.49 -14.44 -6.58
CA GLY A 106 -2.40 -15.81 -7.07
C GLY A 106 -3.75 -16.52 -7.24
N THR A 107 -4.71 -16.29 -6.34
CA THR A 107 -6.07 -16.86 -6.50
C THR A 107 -6.83 -16.24 -7.66
N VAL A 108 -6.86 -14.91 -7.77
CA VAL A 108 -7.60 -14.23 -8.85
C VAL A 108 -7.00 -14.58 -10.22
N LEU A 109 -5.67 -14.60 -10.34
CA LEU A 109 -4.99 -15.07 -11.55
C LEU A 109 -5.36 -16.51 -11.88
N SER A 110 -5.30 -17.41 -10.89
CA SER A 110 -5.64 -18.81 -11.11
C SER A 110 -7.08 -19.01 -11.57
N GLU A 111 -8.01 -18.22 -11.06
CA GLU A 111 -9.42 -18.28 -11.44
C GLU A 111 -9.60 -17.82 -12.89
N LYS A 112 -9.05 -16.65 -13.24
CA LYS A 112 -9.14 -16.10 -14.60
C LYS A 112 -8.47 -16.97 -15.66
N VAL A 113 -7.30 -17.54 -15.35
CA VAL A 113 -6.61 -18.48 -16.26
C VAL A 113 -7.45 -19.74 -16.47
N LYS A 114 -8.02 -20.33 -15.41
CA LYS A 114 -8.89 -21.51 -15.52
C LYS A 114 -10.17 -21.23 -16.29
N GLN A 115 -10.68 -20.01 -16.23
CA GLN A 115 -11.86 -19.55 -16.99
C GLN A 115 -11.52 -19.19 -18.45
N GLY A 116 -10.24 -19.17 -18.83
CA GLY A 116 -9.80 -18.76 -20.17
C GLY A 116 -9.94 -17.26 -20.44
N GLU A 117 -10.13 -16.44 -19.39
CA GLU A 117 -10.28 -14.98 -19.50
C GLU A 117 -8.93 -14.26 -19.64
N LEU A 118 -7.86 -14.92 -19.19
CA LEU A 118 -6.51 -14.37 -19.07
C LEU A 118 -5.45 -15.45 -19.33
N ALA A 119 -4.36 -15.09 -20.01
CA ALA A 119 -3.17 -15.92 -20.10
C ALA A 119 -2.14 -15.49 -19.04
N ARG A 120 -1.37 -16.42 -18.46
CA ARG A 120 -0.32 -16.04 -17.48
C ARG A 120 0.72 -15.12 -18.13
N GLU A 121 1.02 -15.35 -19.39
CA GLU A 121 2.01 -14.64 -20.19
C GLU A 121 1.60 -13.22 -20.56
N SER A 122 0.32 -12.85 -20.39
CA SER A 122 -0.19 -11.52 -20.73
C SER A 122 -0.08 -10.49 -19.61
N VAL A 123 0.37 -10.90 -18.43
CA VAL A 123 0.46 -10.04 -17.24
C VAL A 123 1.87 -10.03 -16.65
N VAL A 124 2.23 -8.90 -16.03
CA VAL A 124 3.48 -8.68 -15.33
C VAL A 124 3.23 -8.65 -13.82
N ILE A 125 3.86 -9.58 -13.10
CA ILE A 125 3.80 -9.70 -11.64
C ILE A 125 5.09 -9.20 -11.03
N ILE A 126 4.95 -8.19 -10.18
CA ILE A 126 6.02 -7.60 -9.40
C ILE A 126 5.83 -8.02 -7.95
N THR A 127 6.87 -8.61 -7.34
CA THR A 127 6.92 -8.75 -5.88
C THR A 127 8.25 -8.24 -5.34
N LYS A 128 8.29 -7.98 -4.04
CA LYS A 128 9.45 -7.39 -3.36
C LYS A 128 9.76 -8.09 -2.06
N ALA A 129 11.03 -8.08 -1.67
CA ALA A 129 11.49 -8.50 -0.35
C ALA A 129 12.46 -7.49 0.25
N GLY A 130 12.45 -7.41 1.58
CA GLY A 130 13.32 -6.51 2.34
C GLY A 130 13.04 -6.56 3.84
N TYR A 131 11.80 -6.85 4.23
CA TYR A 131 11.38 -6.83 5.64
C TYR A 131 11.24 -8.24 6.23
N LEU A 132 11.74 -8.41 7.45
CA LEU A 132 11.61 -9.61 8.27
C LEU A 132 10.77 -9.30 9.50
N MET A 133 9.60 -9.93 9.59
CA MET A 133 8.72 -9.80 10.73
C MET A 133 8.88 -11.03 11.65
N SER A 134 9.21 -10.79 12.92
CA SER A 134 9.27 -11.88 13.90
C SER A 134 7.89 -12.13 14.52
N PRO A 135 7.46 -13.38 14.82
CA PRO A 135 6.14 -13.68 15.42
C PRO A 135 6.07 -13.31 16.90
N LYS A 136 5.01 -12.65 17.40
CA LYS A 136 4.90 -12.11 18.77
C LYS A 136 5.28 -13.07 19.91
N ASN A 137 5.12 -14.37 19.71
CA ASN A 137 5.26 -15.39 20.76
C ASN A 137 6.65 -16.05 20.83
N ALA A 138 7.67 -15.46 20.20
CA ALA A 138 9.03 -16.00 20.18
C ALA A 138 10.09 -14.89 20.35
N ALA A 139 11.31 -15.25 20.76
CA ALA A 139 12.43 -14.30 20.70
C ALA A 139 12.73 -13.95 19.22
N PRO A 140 12.93 -12.66 18.87
CA PRO A 140 13.32 -12.29 17.52
C PRO A 140 14.63 -12.98 17.12
N ARG A 141 14.63 -13.65 15.95
CA ARG A 141 15.83 -14.30 15.41
C ARG A 141 15.89 -14.06 13.91
N TYR A 142 16.97 -13.42 13.48
CA TYR A 142 17.23 -13.11 12.07
C TYR A 142 18.51 -13.85 11.65
N PRO A 143 18.41 -14.93 10.86
CA PRO A 143 19.56 -15.79 10.55
C PRO A 143 20.46 -15.23 9.43
N PHE A 144 20.26 -13.98 9.02
CA PHE A 144 20.94 -13.34 7.89
C PHE A 144 21.57 -12.02 8.34
N GLU A 145 22.44 -11.45 7.51
CA GLU A 145 22.86 -10.07 7.65
C GLU A 145 21.63 -9.15 7.59
N HIS A 146 21.44 -8.30 8.60
CA HIS A 146 20.22 -7.50 8.77
C HIS A 146 20.47 -6.24 9.60
N ALA A 147 19.57 -5.27 9.44
CA ALA A 147 19.39 -4.12 10.32
C ALA A 147 18.09 -4.26 11.12
N VAL A 148 18.08 -3.93 12.41
CA VAL A 148 16.84 -3.91 13.21
C VAL A 148 16.19 -2.54 13.03
N VAL A 149 14.99 -2.50 12.42
CA VAL A 149 14.36 -1.24 12.00
C VAL A 149 13.20 -0.81 12.90
N ALA A 150 12.59 -1.75 13.63
CA ALA A 150 11.59 -1.48 14.66
C ALA A 150 11.48 -2.68 15.62
N ASP A 151 10.64 -2.56 16.65
CA ASP A 151 10.33 -3.68 17.54
C ASP A 151 9.88 -4.91 16.73
N ARG A 152 10.70 -5.97 16.79
CA ARG A 152 10.45 -7.27 16.13
C ARG A 152 10.30 -7.17 14.60
N VAL A 153 10.83 -6.11 13.98
CA VAL A 153 10.96 -5.93 12.54
C VAL A 153 12.43 -5.66 12.21
N ALA A 154 13.00 -6.48 11.33
CA ALA A 154 14.31 -6.26 10.75
C ALA A 154 14.22 -6.07 9.24
N HIS A 155 15.33 -5.63 8.64
CA HIS A 155 15.49 -5.45 7.21
C HIS A 155 16.73 -6.20 6.72
N SER A 156 16.64 -6.87 5.58
CA SER A 156 17.75 -7.58 4.94
C SER A 156 17.58 -7.61 3.43
N ILE A 157 18.70 -7.60 2.72
CA ILE A 157 18.79 -7.94 1.29
C ILE A 157 19.88 -9.00 1.06
N ALA A 158 20.24 -9.75 2.11
CA ALA A 158 21.26 -10.80 2.01
C ALA A 158 20.82 -11.89 1.01
N PRO A 159 21.74 -12.44 0.19
CA PRO A 159 21.41 -13.48 -0.79
C PRO A 159 20.55 -14.63 -0.26
N GLU A 160 20.88 -15.18 0.91
CA GLU A 160 20.16 -16.32 1.50
C GLU A 160 18.74 -15.93 1.96
N PHE A 161 18.56 -14.68 2.37
CA PHE A 161 17.25 -14.12 2.67
C PHE A 161 16.41 -14.00 1.40
N LEU A 162 16.98 -13.44 0.34
CA LEU A 162 16.28 -13.26 -0.94
C LEU A 162 15.88 -14.61 -1.56
N GLU A 163 16.76 -15.62 -1.54
CA GLU A 163 16.45 -16.97 -2.01
C GLU A 163 15.22 -17.56 -1.29
N ARG A 164 15.18 -17.39 0.04
CA ARG A 164 14.04 -17.84 0.86
C ARG A 164 12.76 -17.09 0.51
N GLU A 165 12.82 -15.77 0.38
CA GLU A 165 11.64 -14.97 0.07
C GLU A 165 11.11 -15.23 -1.35
N ILE A 166 11.98 -15.40 -2.35
CA ILE A 166 11.58 -15.82 -3.70
C ILE A 166 10.84 -17.16 -3.64
N THR A 167 11.34 -18.13 -2.86
CA THR A 167 10.68 -19.42 -2.67
C THR A 167 9.28 -19.28 -2.10
N ALA A 168 9.15 -18.49 -1.04
CA ALA A 168 7.89 -18.30 -0.36
C ALA A 168 6.89 -17.49 -1.22
N SER A 169 7.37 -16.49 -1.96
CA SER A 169 6.56 -15.68 -2.88
C SER A 169 6.02 -16.50 -4.05
N LEU A 170 6.85 -17.34 -4.69
CA LEU A 170 6.41 -18.26 -5.75
C LEU A 170 5.28 -19.19 -5.26
N GLN A 171 5.42 -19.73 -4.04
CA GLN A 171 4.39 -20.57 -3.43
C GLN A 171 3.09 -19.82 -3.15
N ARG A 172 3.17 -18.59 -2.60
CA ARG A 172 1.98 -17.78 -2.28
C ARG A 172 1.25 -17.32 -3.54
N LEU A 173 2.00 -16.87 -4.55
CA LEU A 173 1.47 -16.47 -5.86
C LEU A 173 0.99 -17.67 -6.68
N GLY A 174 1.55 -18.87 -6.46
CA GLY A 174 1.25 -20.06 -7.26
C GLY A 174 1.84 -19.96 -8.68
N LEU A 175 3.09 -19.51 -8.80
CA LEU A 175 3.78 -19.29 -10.07
C LEU A 175 5.09 -20.08 -10.14
N GLU A 176 5.53 -20.45 -11.34
CA GLU A 176 6.89 -20.96 -11.59
C GLU A 176 7.92 -19.83 -11.68
N THR A 177 7.52 -18.69 -12.25
CA THR A 177 8.38 -17.53 -12.45
C THR A 177 7.69 -16.22 -12.05
N ILE A 178 8.38 -15.41 -11.26
CA ILE A 178 8.03 -14.00 -10.99
C ILE A 178 8.58 -13.13 -12.13
N ASP A 179 7.83 -12.15 -12.63
CA ASP A 179 8.30 -11.34 -13.76
C ASP A 179 9.36 -10.33 -13.33
N VAL A 180 9.11 -9.58 -12.26
CA VAL A 180 10.08 -8.64 -11.67
C VAL A 180 10.15 -8.84 -10.15
N PHE A 181 11.32 -9.17 -9.65
CA PHE A 181 11.58 -9.21 -8.20
C PHE A 181 12.33 -7.95 -7.76
N MET A 182 11.77 -7.19 -6.82
CA MET A 182 12.38 -5.93 -6.37
C MET A 182 13.11 -6.09 -5.04
N LEU A 183 14.31 -5.52 -4.94
CA LEU A 183 14.91 -5.19 -3.65
C LEU A 183 14.11 -4.06 -3.01
N ASN A 184 13.55 -4.28 -1.82
CA ASN A 184 12.62 -3.34 -1.20
C ASN A 184 13.30 -2.47 -0.15
N ASN A 185 13.41 -1.17 -0.42
CA ASN A 185 13.96 -0.12 0.43
C ASN A 185 15.32 -0.47 1.04
N PRO A 186 16.37 -0.76 0.23
CA PRO A 186 17.69 -1.11 0.75
C PRO A 186 18.32 -0.02 1.64
N GLU A 187 17.88 1.23 1.51
CA GLU A 187 18.24 2.34 2.41
C GLU A 187 17.96 2.04 3.89
N ARG A 188 17.04 1.12 4.20
CA ARG A 188 16.70 0.74 5.58
C ARG A 188 17.84 0.08 6.34
N LEU A 189 18.88 -0.40 5.66
CA LEU A 189 20.11 -0.87 6.30
C LEU A 189 20.81 0.25 7.08
N LEU A 190 20.73 1.51 6.62
CA LEU A 190 21.36 2.69 7.25
C LEU A 190 20.80 3.03 8.63
N ILE A 191 19.66 2.45 9.03
CA ILE A 191 19.13 2.59 10.40
C ILE A 191 20.08 1.97 11.41
N ASP A 192 20.82 0.94 11.00
CA ASP A 192 21.80 0.27 11.82
C ASP A 192 23.20 0.80 11.53
N LYS A 193 23.86 1.33 12.57
CA LYS A 193 25.17 2.00 12.49
C LYS A 193 26.32 1.12 11.98
N ARG A 194 26.07 -0.17 11.74
CA ARG A 194 27.02 -1.09 11.10
C ARG A 194 27.07 -0.90 9.58
N PHE A 195 26.05 -0.28 8.98
CA PHE A 195 25.96 -0.02 7.56
C PHE A 195 26.09 1.48 7.29
N GLU A 196 27.14 1.87 6.56
CA GLU A 196 27.23 3.18 5.93
C GLU A 196 26.89 3.06 4.45
N LEU A 197 26.74 4.19 3.75
CA LEU A 197 26.34 4.21 2.34
C LEU A 197 27.18 3.29 1.43
N PRO A 198 28.53 3.26 1.50
CA PRO A 198 29.33 2.33 0.70
C PRO A 198 28.94 0.86 0.92
N GLN A 199 28.73 0.45 2.18
CA GLN A 199 28.32 -0.93 2.49
C GLN A 199 26.92 -1.23 1.96
N VAL A 200 26.00 -0.26 1.95
CA VAL A 200 24.68 -0.45 1.34
C VAL A 200 24.80 -0.71 -0.16
N TYR A 201 25.64 0.04 -0.88
CA TYR A 201 25.89 -0.21 -2.30
C TYR A 201 26.54 -1.58 -2.54
N GLU A 202 27.49 -1.99 -1.72
CA GLU A 202 28.07 -3.36 -1.76
C GLU A 202 27.01 -4.44 -1.50
N CYS A 203 26.10 -4.22 -0.56
CA CYS A 203 25.00 -5.15 -0.30
C CYS A 203 24.05 -5.25 -1.50
N ILE A 204 23.71 -4.13 -2.15
CA ILE A 204 22.89 -4.09 -3.36
C ILE A 204 23.58 -4.86 -4.50
N ALA A 205 24.89 -4.66 -4.69
CA ALA A 205 25.65 -5.33 -5.73
C ALA A 205 25.72 -6.87 -5.50
N ARG A 206 25.98 -7.31 -4.26
CA ARG A 206 25.92 -8.73 -3.90
C ARG A 206 24.53 -9.34 -4.09
N ALA A 207 23.48 -8.60 -3.74
CA ALA A 207 22.11 -9.01 -3.96
C ALA A 207 21.79 -9.15 -5.45
N ALA A 208 22.20 -8.20 -6.29
CA ALA A 208 22.04 -8.25 -7.74
C ALA A 208 22.71 -9.49 -8.34
N GLN A 209 23.95 -9.82 -7.90
CA GLN A 209 24.65 -11.02 -8.35
C GLN A 209 23.92 -12.32 -7.98
N HIS A 210 23.28 -12.37 -6.81
CA HIS A 210 22.44 -13.50 -6.46
C HIS A 210 21.18 -13.56 -7.33
N LEU A 211 20.53 -12.41 -7.58
CA LEU A 211 19.33 -12.34 -8.39
C LEU A 211 19.58 -12.73 -9.86
N ASP A 212 20.76 -12.47 -10.42
CA ASP A 212 21.13 -13.01 -11.74
C ASP A 212 21.10 -14.54 -11.76
N LYS A 213 21.59 -15.20 -10.71
CA LYS A 213 21.51 -16.66 -10.59
C LYS A 213 20.06 -17.14 -10.49
N GLU A 214 19.18 -16.37 -9.85
CA GLU A 214 17.75 -16.67 -9.79
C GLU A 214 17.05 -16.48 -11.15
N VAL A 215 17.53 -15.55 -11.99
CA VAL A 215 17.13 -15.42 -13.40
C VAL A 215 17.56 -16.63 -14.21
N GLU A 216 18.83 -17.05 -14.08
CA GLU A 216 19.37 -18.25 -14.74
C GLU A 216 18.61 -19.52 -14.33
N ARG A 217 18.23 -19.63 -13.05
CA ARG A 217 17.36 -20.71 -12.52
C ARG A 217 15.92 -20.62 -13.01
N GLY A 218 15.53 -19.54 -13.69
CA GLY A 218 14.17 -19.34 -14.22
C GLY A 218 13.12 -19.00 -13.16
N ARG A 219 13.52 -18.72 -11.92
CA ARG A 219 12.61 -18.45 -10.80
C ARG A 219 12.09 -17.02 -10.81
N ILE A 220 12.90 -16.11 -11.35
CA ILE A 220 12.51 -14.74 -11.67
C ILE A 220 12.87 -14.47 -13.14
N ALA A 221 12.15 -13.57 -13.82
CA ALA A 221 12.45 -13.20 -15.21
C ALA A 221 13.35 -11.97 -15.32
N SER A 222 13.38 -11.16 -14.26
CA SER A 222 14.19 -9.96 -14.09
C SER A 222 14.07 -9.47 -12.64
N TYR A 223 14.85 -8.43 -12.30
CA TYR A 223 14.78 -7.79 -11.00
C TYR A 223 14.88 -6.26 -11.10
N GLY A 224 14.61 -5.59 -10.00
CA GLY A 224 14.67 -4.14 -9.89
C GLY A 224 14.85 -3.67 -8.44
N LEU A 225 14.67 -2.37 -8.20
CA LEU A 225 14.86 -1.77 -6.89
C LEU A 225 13.72 -0.79 -6.57
N CYS A 226 13.06 -1.03 -5.44
CA CYS A 226 12.07 -0.13 -4.87
C CYS A 226 12.73 0.69 -3.75
N SER A 227 12.60 2.01 -3.76
CA SER A 227 13.17 2.86 -2.72
C SER A 227 12.37 4.15 -2.54
N ASN A 228 12.19 4.57 -1.29
CA ASN A 228 11.51 5.84 -0.99
C ASN A 228 12.47 7.02 -0.94
N SER A 229 13.76 6.78 -0.69
CA SER A 229 14.77 7.84 -0.57
C SER A 229 15.49 8.15 -1.89
N LEU A 230 15.31 7.31 -2.91
CA LEU A 230 15.95 7.44 -4.22
C LEU A 230 15.61 8.76 -4.95
N PRO A 231 14.37 9.28 -4.90
CA PRO A 231 14.06 10.62 -5.43
C PRO A 231 14.68 11.77 -4.62
N ASN A 232 14.66 11.67 -3.29
CA ASN A 232 15.00 12.79 -2.40
C ASN A 232 16.48 12.79 -2.04
N ARG A 233 17.29 13.55 -2.80
CA ARG A 233 18.74 13.70 -2.59
C ARG A 233 19.12 14.39 -1.28
N SER A 234 18.19 15.11 -0.65
CA SER A 234 18.40 15.78 0.64
C SER A 234 18.10 14.87 1.83
N ALA A 235 17.52 13.69 1.60
CA ALA A 235 17.25 12.73 2.66
C ALA A 235 18.55 12.12 3.22
N HIS A 236 18.63 11.99 4.54
CA HIS A 236 19.78 11.38 5.21
C HIS A 236 20.06 9.93 4.78
N ASP A 237 19.03 9.23 4.30
CA ASP A 237 19.06 7.85 3.84
C ASP A 237 19.00 7.76 2.30
N HIS A 238 19.32 8.86 1.58
CA HIS A 238 19.37 8.88 0.13
C HIS A 238 20.37 7.86 -0.43
N ILE A 239 19.90 7.06 -1.39
CA ILE A 239 20.74 6.16 -2.20
C ILE A 239 20.69 6.62 -3.66
N SER A 240 21.87 6.68 -4.30
CA SER A 240 22.03 7.23 -5.64
C SER A 240 21.94 6.14 -6.71
N LEU A 241 21.05 6.30 -7.69
CA LEU A 241 20.95 5.37 -8.82
C LEU A 241 22.26 5.25 -9.61
N PRO A 242 22.96 6.34 -9.98
CA PRO A 242 24.29 6.23 -10.59
C PRO A 242 25.29 5.40 -9.79
N GLN A 243 25.32 5.56 -8.45
CA GLN A 243 26.22 4.78 -7.59
C GLN A 243 25.81 3.30 -7.53
N ILE A 244 24.50 3.02 -7.44
CA ILE A 244 23.97 1.65 -7.50
C ILE A 244 24.40 0.97 -8.80
N LEU A 245 24.23 1.65 -9.94
CA LEU A 245 24.62 1.13 -11.25
C LEU A 245 26.13 0.90 -11.36
N ALA A 246 26.94 1.83 -10.86
CA ALA A 246 28.39 1.70 -10.81
C ALA A 246 28.83 0.48 -9.98
N SER A 247 28.30 0.34 -8.76
CA SER A 247 28.63 -0.78 -7.87
C SER A 247 28.21 -2.15 -8.43
N MET A 248 27.13 -2.21 -9.22
CA MET A 248 26.76 -3.44 -9.94
C MET A 248 27.72 -3.73 -11.10
N HIS A 249 28.14 -2.70 -11.85
CA HIS A 249 29.03 -2.89 -13.01
C HIS A 249 30.41 -3.46 -12.62
N ASP A 250 30.95 -3.03 -11.47
CA ASP A 250 32.28 -3.46 -11.01
C ASP A 250 32.39 -4.98 -10.71
N LEU A 251 31.26 -5.70 -10.60
CA LEU A 251 31.22 -7.14 -10.32
C LEU A 251 31.16 -8.06 -11.55
N GLN A 252 31.26 -7.51 -12.77
CA GLN A 252 31.37 -8.26 -14.06
C GLN A 252 30.22 -9.24 -14.42
N ALA A 253 29.03 -9.16 -13.83
CA ALA A 253 27.89 -10.00 -14.24
C ALA A 253 26.98 -9.30 -15.28
N ASN A 254 26.09 -10.07 -15.91
CA ASN A 254 25.08 -9.62 -16.89
C ASN A 254 23.96 -8.72 -16.27
N HIS A 255 24.25 -8.06 -15.15
CA HIS A 255 23.34 -7.22 -14.37
C HIS A 255 22.58 -6.22 -15.25
N SER A 256 23.24 -5.67 -16.26
CA SER A 256 22.69 -4.62 -17.12
C SER A 256 21.43 -5.06 -17.89
N GLN A 257 21.25 -6.35 -18.17
CA GLN A 257 20.08 -6.87 -18.88
C GLN A 257 18.95 -7.31 -17.93
N ASN A 258 19.30 -7.80 -16.75
CA ASN A 258 18.34 -8.36 -15.80
C ASN A 258 17.84 -7.34 -14.77
N PHE A 259 18.57 -6.25 -14.53
CA PHE A 259 18.11 -5.09 -13.77
C PHE A 259 17.27 -4.18 -14.67
N VAL A 260 15.94 -4.28 -14.57
CA VAL A 260 15.02 -3.71 -15.58
C VAL A 260 14.20 -2.53 -15.12
N ALA A 261 14.08 -2.31 -13.81
CA ALA A 261 13.14 -1.32 -13.29
C ALA A 261 13.54 -0.75 -11.93
N ILE A 262 13.04 0.46 -11.68
CA ILE A 262 13.04 1.11 -10.36
C ILE A 262 11.61 1.46 -9.96
N GLU A 263 11.34 1.44 -8.67
CA GLU A 263 10.07 1.85 -8.08
C GLU A 263 10.30 2.91 -7.01
N TYR A 264 9.59 4.02 -7.08
CA TYR A 264 9.77 5.14 -6.16
C TYR A 264 8.50 5.98 -6.05
N PRO A 265 8.33 6.74 -4.96
CA PRO A 265 7.18 7.60 -4.81
C PRO A 265 7.22 8.77 -5.78
N PHE A 266 6.09 9.09 -6.40
CA PHE A 266 5.94 10.31 -7.18
C PHE A 266 4.50 10.81 -7.13
N ASN A 267 4.33 12.09 -6.87
CA ASN A 267 3.06 12.83 -6.96
C ASN A 267 3.33 14.34 -6.95
N ILE A 268 2.28 15.14 -6.96
CA ILE A 268 2.37 16.62 -6.99
C ILE A 268 3.07 17.25 -5.77
N PHE A 269 3.28 16.53 -4.67
CA PHE A 269 4.00 17.01 -3.48
C PHE A 269 5.35 16.31 -3.27
N GLU A 270 5.52 15.10 -3.79
CA GLU A 270 6.77 14.32 -3.75
C GLU A 270 7.31 14.20 -5.19
N HIS A 271 7.82 15.31 -5.74
CA HIS A 271 8.20 15.39 -7.16
C HIS A 271 9.70 15.47 -7.44
N ASP A 272 10.56 15.30 -6.43
CA ASP A 272 12.04 15.36 -6.56
C ASP A 272 12.61 14.43 -7.65
N ALA A 273 11.89 13.36 -8.03
CA ALA A 273 12.34 12.46 -9.08
C ALA A 273 12.35 13.12 -10.48
N TYR A 274 11.47 14.11 -10.69
CA TYR A 274 11.29 14.81 -11.96
C TYR A 274 12.26 15.99 -12.10
N ASP A 275 12.55 16.68 -11.00
CA ASP A 275 13.35 17.89 -11.02
C ASP A 275 14.84 17.60 -11.26
N ARG A 276 15.45 18.39 -12.15
CA ARG A 276 16.90 18.47 -12.26
C ARG A 276 17.47 19.20 -11.04
N TRP A 277 18.68 18.85 -10.68
CA TRP A 277 19.34 19.46 -9.54
C TRP A 277 19.89 20.85 -9.86
N PHE A 278 20.21 21.64 -8.83
CA PHE A 278 20.70 23.02 -9.00
C PHE A 278 22.04 23.11 -9.75
N ASP A 279 22.83 22.04 -9.75
CA ASP A 279 24.09 21.93 -10.48
C ASP A 279 23.89 21.46 -11.94
N GLY A 280 22.65 21.25 -12.36
CA GLY A 280 22.28 20.79 -13.69
C GLY A 280 22.33 19.28 -13.90
N ALA A 281 22.66 18.49 -12.86
CA ALA A 281 22.66 17.04 -12.94
C ALA A 281 21.28 16.50 -13.33
N GLU A 282 21.26 15.41 -14.09
CA GLU A 282 20.03 14.75 -14.53
C GLU A 282 19.12 14.43 -13.36
N SER A 283 17.81 14.54 -13.57
CA SER A 283 16.82 14.06 -12.62
C SER A 283 16.89 12.54 -12.50
N LEU A 284 16.23 11.99 -11.48
CA LEU A 284 16.12 10.54 -11.36
C LEU A 284 15.44 9.94 -12.60
N MET A 285 14.34 10.54 -13.04
CA MET A 285 13.57 10.05 -14.19
C MET A 285 14.42 10.03 -15.46
N GLU A 286 15.20 11.10 -15.70
CA GLU A 286 16.13 11.16 -16.84
C GLU A 286 17.23 10.09 -16.74
N CYS A 287 17.82 9.93 -15.55
CA CYS A 287 18.84 8.91 -15.31
C CYS A 287 18.30 7.48 -15.57
N ALA A 288 17.06 7.20 -15.15
CA ALA A 288 16.39 5.93 -15.40
C ALA A 288 16.16 5.69 -16.90
N SER A 289 15.64 6.68 -17.62
CA SER A 289 15.41 6.63 -19.07
C SER A 289 16.72 6.40 -19.85
N ILE A 290 17.79 7.13 -19.51
CA ILE A 290 19.13 6.95 -20.12
C ILE A 290 19.63 5.51 -19.96
N ASN A 291 19.37 4.90 -18.79
CA ASN A 291 19.78 3.53 -18.48
C ASN A 291 18.75 2.46 -18.89
N ARG A 292 17.72 2.84 -19.65
CA ARG A 292 16.63 1.96 -20.13
C ARG A 292 15.94 1.22 -19.00
N LEU A 293 15.79 1.86 -17.84
CA LEU A 293 15.09 1.31 -16.68
C LEU A 293 13.63 1.74 -16.71
N PHE A 294 12.74 0.76 -16.62
CA PHE A 294 11.31 1.04 -16.52
C PHE A 294 10.97 1.64 -15.15
N GLN A 295 10.13 2.67 -15.15
CA GLN A 295 9.85 3.47 -13.96
C GLN A 295 8.46 3.11 -13.41
N PHE A 296 8.43 2.59 -12.20
CA PHE A 296 7.19 2.41 -11.44
C PHE A 296 7.05 3.54 -10.43
N CYS A 297 5.94 4.27 -10.49
CA CYS A 297 5.65 5.31 -9.50
C CYS A 297 4.53 4.86 -8.59
N HIS A 298 4.74 4.85 -7.27
CA HIS A 298 3.68 4.63 -6.28
C HIS A 298 3.30 5.93 -5.58
N ARG A 299 2.28 5.86 -4.72
CA ARG A 299 1.73 7.01 -4.00
C ARG A 299 1.16 8.14 -4.90
N PRO A 300 0.47 7.83 -6.02
CA PRO A 300 -0.11 8.88 -6.86
C PRO A 300 -1.25 9.64 -6.16
N ILE A 301 -1.98 8.97 -5.26
CA ILE A 301 -3.17 9.52 -4.59
C ILE A 301 -2.97 9.76 -3.09
N MET A 302 -1.73 9.68 -2.61
CA MET A 302 -1.37 9.93 -1.21
C MET A 302 0.07 10.41 -1.18
N ALA A 303 0.30 11.61 -0.68
CA ALA A 303 1.63 12.16 -0.50
C ALA A 303 2.05 12.16 0.97
N ILE A 304 3.35 12.06 1.22
CA ILE A 304 3.96 12.45 2.48
C ILE A 304 4.68 13.78 2.27
N ALA A 305 4.14 14.85 2.86
CA ALA A 305 4.67 16.20 2.72
C ALA A 305 4.73 16.87 4.09
N ASN A 306 5.88 17.48 4.43
CA ASN A 306 6.09 18.19 5.70
C ASN A 306 5.70 17.37 6.94
N GLY A 307 6.05 16.08 6.96
CA GLY A 307 5.74 15.15 8.06
C GLY A 307 4.27 14.73 8.16
N SER A 308 3.42 15.14 7.21
CA SER A 308 1.98 14.85 7.20
C SER A 308 1.57 14.02 5.98
N ILE A 309 0.53 13.21 6.14
CA ILE A 309 -0.09 12.49 5.03
C ILE A 309 -1.12 13.40 4.37
N ARG A 310 -0.95 13.70 3.09
CA ARG A 310 -1.95 14.39 2.26
C ARG A 310 -2.62 13.37 1.34
N VAL A 311 -3.94 13.28 1.36
CA VAL A 311 -4.69 12.37 0.47
C VAL A 311 -5.10 13.14 -0.77
N LEU A 312 -4.85 12.60 -1.95
CA LEU A 312 -5.19 13.24 -3.23
C LEU A 312 -6.37 12.51 -3.89
N SER A 313 -7.34 12.10 -3.08
CA SER A 313 -8.58 11.41 -3.46
C SER A 313 -9.71 11.94 -2.59
N THR A 314 -10.87 12.15 -3.19
CA THR A 314 -12.07 12.72 -2.56
C THR A 314 -13.15 11.66 -2.27
N ASN A 315 -12.99 10.42 -2.74
CA ASN A 315 -14.00 9.38 -2.56
C ASN A 315 -13.94 8.72 -1.16
N LEU A 316 -14.25 9.51 -0.13
CA LEU A 316 -14.40 9.10 1.27
C LEU A 316 -15.86 8.78 1.64
N GLY A 317 -16.80 8.95 0.71
CA GLY A 317 -18.23 8.73 0.94
C GLY A 317 -18.90 9.80 1.82
N ILE A 318 -18.32 11.01 1.89
CA ILE A 318 -18.82 12.15 2.65
C ILE A 318 -18.54 13.46 1.90
N SER A 319 -19.48 14.40 1.94
CA SER A 319 -19.38 15.73 1.32
C SER A 319 -19.11 16.83 2.34
N VAL A 320 -18.54 17.96 1.88
CA VAL A 320 -18.37 19.18 2.70
C VAL A 320 -19.74 19.74 3.14
N ASP A 321 -20.78 19.57 2.32
CA ASP A 321 -22.13 20.05 2.64
C ASP A 321 -22.75 19.31 3.83
N GLU A 322 -22.24 18.12 4.18
CA GLU A 322 -22.70 17.33 5.33
C GLU A 322 -22.11 17.83 6.65
N GLU A 323 -21.17 18.77 6.64
CA GLU A 323 -20.48 19.27 7.83
C GLU A 323 -21.40 19.75 8.95
N PRO A 324 -22.47 20.54 8.70
CA PRO A 324 -23.36 20.97 9.76
C PRO A 324 -24.01 19.77 10.47
N THR A 325 -24.41 18.75 9.71
CA THR A 325 -25.02 17.52 10.24
C THR A 325 -24.01 16.69 11.02
N VAL A 326 -22.76 16.61 10.53
CA VAL A 326 -21.67 15.91 11.21
C VAL A 326 -21.31 16.59 12.54
N VAL A 327 -21.22 17.92 12.56
CA VAL A 327 -20.96 18.71 13.77
C VAL A 327 -22.08 18.57 14.79
N GLN A 328 -23.34 18.55 14.34
CA GLN A 328 -24.47 18.28 15.21
C GLN A 328 -24.40 16.88 15.81
N THR A 329 -24.21 15.85 14.98
CA THR A 329 -24.08 14.45 15.42
C THR A 329 -22.93 14.28 16.41
N LEU A 330 -21.80 14.95 16.17
CA LEU A 330 -20.64 14.92 17.05
C LEU A 330 -20.95 15.57 18.40
N SER A 331 -21.67 16.70 18.41
CA SER A 331 -22.05 17.41 19.63
C SER A 331 -23.00 16.55 20.50
N GLU A 332 -24.00 15.93 19.88
CA GLU A 332 -24.93 15.00 20.54
C GLU A 332 -24.20 13.76 21.11
N ALA A 333 -23.24 13.23 20.36
CA ALA A 333 -22.43 12.10 20.82
C ALA A 333 -21.52 12.48 22.01
N PHE A 334 -20.90 13.66 21.99
CA PHE A 334 -20.13 14.17 23.12
C PHE A 334 -20.99 14.39 24.36
N GLU A 335 -22.17 14.97 24.21
CA GLU A 335 -23.11 15.18 25.31
C GLU A 335 -23.51 13.84 25.94
N THR A 336 -23.88 12.85 25.11
CA THR A 336 -24.29 11.52 25.58
C THR A 336 -23.18 10.80 26.34
N VAL A 337 -21.96 10.79 25.78
CA VAL A 337 -20.79 10.18 26.45
C VAL A 337 -20.48 10.92 27.75
N SER A 338 -20.48 12.25 27.75
CA SER A 338 -20.17 13.04 28.96
C SER A 338 -21.21 12.82 30.07
N GLN A 339 -22.50 12.69 29.74
CA GLN A 339 -23.54 12.36 30.71
C GLN A 339 -23.31 11.00 31.36
N LEU A 340 -22.86 10.00 30.59
CA LEU A 340 -22.51 8.69 31.13
C LEU A 340 -21.27 8.77 32.03
N GLU A 341 -20.23 9.52 31.65
CA GLU A 341 -19.03 9.75 32.47
C GLU A 341 -19.37 10.42 33.80
N LEU A 342 -20.28 11.41 33.79
CA LEU A 342 -20.77 12.10 34.98
C LEU A 342 -21.63 11.22 35.91
N ALA A 343 -22.35 10.23 35.35
CA ALA A 343 -23.18 9.32 36.13
C ALA A 343 -22.39 8.19 36.82
N LEU A 344 -21.20 7.86 36.32
CA LEU A 344 -20.39 6.75 36.83
C LEU A 344 -20.00 6.88 38.32
N PRO A 345 -19.58 8.05 38.85
CA PRO A 345 -19.23 8.19 40.27
C PRO A 345 -20.39 7.86 41.21
N GLU A 346 -21.61 8.32 40.89
CA GLU A 346 -22.81 8.03 41.67
C GLU A 346 -23.16 6.54 41.62
N LEU A 347 -22.94 5.90 40.45
CA LEU A 347 -23.12 4.47 40.32
C LEU A 347 -22.15 3.69 41.20
N LEU A 348 -20.90 4.12 41.37
CA LEU A 348 -19.88 3.37 42.12
C LEU A 348 -19.92 3.57 43.64
N GLY A 349 -20.52 4.65 44.13
CA GLY A 349 -20.72 4.87 45.57
C GLY A 349 -19.62 5.66 46.29
N GLY A 350 -18.57 6.09 45.58
CA GLY A 350 -17.67 7.19 45.99
C GLY A 350 -16.49 6.83 46.89
N THR A 351 -15.99 5.59 46.86
CA THR A 351 -14.77 5.16 47.56
C THR A 351 -13.47 5.66 46.88
N SER A 352 -12.33 5.51 47.55
CA SER A 352 -11.02 5.84 46.96
C SER A 352 -10.67 4.99 45.74
N ASP A 353 -11.07 3.72 45.74
CA ASP A 353 -10.85 2.79 44.63
C ASP A 353 -11.78 3.16 43.44
N ASP A 354 -13.00 3.62 43.73
CA ASP A 354 -13.92 4.16 42.71
C ASP A 354 -13.35 5.40 42.03
N THR A 355 -12.61 6.24 42.76
CA THR A 355 -11.98 7.44 42.18
C THR A 355 -10.94 7.07 41.12
N ALA A 356 -10.17 6.00 41.35
CA ALA A 356 -9.18 5.52 40.39
C ALA A 356 -9.84 4.87 39.15
N LEU A 357 -10.98 4.20 39.33
CA LEU A 357 -11.78 3.67 38.23
C LEU A 357 -12.42 4.78 37.38
N VAL A 358 -13.09 5.75 38.02
CA VAL A 358 -13.73 6.89 37.34
C VAL A 358 -12.74 7.64 36.46
N ALA A 359 -11.50 7.84 36.93
CA ALA A 359 -10.46 8.53 36.18
C ALA A 359 -10.09 7.86 34.84
N LYS A 360 -10.45 6.59 34.62
CA LYS A 360 -10.24 5.87 33.36
C LYS A 360 -11.32 6.18 32.30
N PHE A 361 -12.45 6.75 32.69
CA PHE A 361 -13.62 7.00 31.84
C PHE A 361 -13.85 8.50 31.66
N VAL A 362 -12.88 9.16 31.02
CA VAL A 362 -12.89 10.61 30.72
C VAL A 362 -12.67 10.88 29.23
N TRP A 363 -13.06 9.94 28.38
CA TRP A 363 -12.77 9.99 26.95
C TRP A 363 -13.57 11.08 26.22
N GLY A 364 -14.76 11.43 26.69
CA GLY A 364 -15.52 12.57 26.18
C GLY A 364 -14.71 13.86 26.30
N GLN A 365 -14.21 14.16 27.51
CA GLN A 365 -13.35 15.32 27.76
C GLN A 365 -12.03 15.26 26.96
N VAL A 366 -11.32 14.12 27.02
CA VAL A 366 -10.02 13.95 26.35
C VAL A 366 -10.12 14.17 24.83
N LEU A 367 -11.16 13.62 24.19
CA LEU A 367 -11.37 13.78 22.76
C LEU A 367 -11.83 15.19 22.40
N SER A 368 -12.65 15.83 23.23
CA SER A 368 -13.07 17.22 23.06
C SER A 368 -11.87 18.18 23.10
N ASP A 369 -11.02 18.07 24.12
CA ASP A 369 -9.83 18.92 24.29
C ASP A 369 -8.81 18.77 23.15
N ASN A 370 -8.80 17.60 22.50
CA ASN A 370 -7.90 17.29 21.41
C ASN A 370 -8.56 17.36 20.02
N LEU A 371 -9.84 17.76 19.94
CA LEU A 371 -10.66 17.68 18.72
C LEU A 371 -9.96 18.35 17.54
N THR A 372 -9.59 19.63 17.69
CA THR A 372 -8.94 20.42 16.64
C THR A 372 -7.64 19.81 16.16
N ARG A 373 -6.84 19.23 17.05
CA ARG A 373 -5.52 18.67 16.71
C ARG A 373 -5.66 17.32 16.02
N LEU A 374 -6.55 16.46 16.51
CA LEU A 374 -6.72 15.12 15.98
C LEU A 374 -7.50 15.13 14.66
N SER A 375 -8.50 15.99 14.51
CA SER A 375 -9.33 16.05 13.30
C SER A 375 -8.59 16.51 12.05
N GLN A 376 -7.45 17.20 12.21
CA GLN A 376 -6.57 17.62 11.12
C GLN A 376 -5.95 16.44 10.33
N ASN A 377 -5.83 15.27 10.96
CA ASN A 377 -5.25 14.09 10.30
C ASN A 377 -6.13 12.87 10.55
N MET A 378 -7.04 12.62 9.62
CA MET A 378 -7.98 11.49 9.65
C MET A 378 -7.29 10.14 9.88
N PHE A 379 -6.10 9.88 9.31
CA PHE A 379 -5.42 8.60 9.48
C PHE A 379 -4.81 8.46 10.86
N ALA A 380 -4.19 9.53 11.36
CA ALA A 380 -3.63 9.55 12.71
C ALA A 380 -4.76 9.43 13.74
N ALA A 381 -5.87 10.16 13.57
CA ALA A 381 -7.07 10.05 14.40
C ALA A 381 -7.62 8.63 14.39
N LYS A 382 -7.86 8.05 13.20
CA LYS A 382 -8.35 6.68 13.06
C LYS A 382 -7.41 5.67 13.70
N HIS A 383 -6.11 5.80 13.49
CA HIS A 383 -5.14 4.91 14.11
C HIS A 383 -5.16 5.03 15.63
N TYR A 384 -5.11 6.26 16.16
CA TYR A 384 -5.13 6.53 17.60
C TYR A 384 -6.40 5.96 18.25
N LEU A 385 -7.57 6.28 17.71
CA LEU A 385 -8.86 5.82 18.22
C LEU A 385 -8.96 4.29 18.17
N GLN A 386 -8.61 3.66 17.04
CA GLN A 386 -8.83 2.22 16.84
C GLN A 386 -7.74 1.32 17.44
N ARG A 387 -6.49 1.80 17.53
CA ARG A 387 -5.35 0.98 17.96
C ARG A 387 -4.91 1.28 19.39
N GLN A 388 -5.24 2.44 19.93
CA GLN A 388 -4.82 2.84 21.26
C GLN A 388 -6.03 3.04 22.18
N VAL A 389 -6.95 3.92 21.81
CA VAL A 389 -8.07 4.29 22.69
C VAL A 389 -9.06 3.15 22.86
N PHE A 390 -9.61 2.62 21.77
CA PHE A 390 -10.63 1.58 21.85
C PHE A 390 -10.13 0.30 22.56
N PRO A 391 -8.91 -0.22 22.30
CA PRO A 391 -8.39 -1.34 23.08
C PRO A 391 -8.11 -1.01 24.55
N ALA A 392 -7.79 0.24 24.90
CA ALA A 392 -7.67 0.66 26.30
C ALA A 392 -9.04 0.69 26.97
N LEU A 393 -10.01 1.29 26.30
CA LEU A 393 -11.40 1.35 26.74
C LEU A 393 -11.98 -0.05 27.01
N GLU A 394 -11.81 -1.00 26.10
CA GLU A 394 -12.30 -2.37 26.30
C GLU A 394 -11.66 -3.04 27.51
N ARG A 395 -10.36 -2.81 27.75
CA ARG A 395 -9.69 -3.33 28.94
C ARG A 395 -10.24 -2.69 30.21
N ASP A 396 -10.44 -1.38 30.23
CA ASP A 396 -10.93 -0.67 31.41
C ASP A 396 -12.39 -1.01 31.72
N ILE A 397 -13.23 -1.20 30.70
CA ILE A 397 -14.59 -1.76 30.85
C ILE A 397 -14.53 -3.16 31.46
N GLN A 398 -13.64 -4.03 30.98
CA GLN A 398 -13.52 -5.39 31.51
C GLN A 398 -13.11 -5.38 32.99
N ILE A 399 -12.17 -4.50 33.38
CA ILE A 399 -11.77 -4.31 34.79
C ILE A 399 -12.96 -3.83 35.64
N LEU A 400 -13.70 -2.83 35.15
CA LEU A 400 -14.90 -2.32 35.85
C LEU A 400 -15.95 -3.42 36.09
N LEU A 401 -16.17 -4.28 35.08
CA LEU A 401 -17.11 -5.40 35.18
C LEU A 401 -16.63 -6.49 36.14
N GLU A 402 -15.32 -6.72 36.24
CA GLU A 402 -14.73 -7.69 37.17
C GLU A 402 -14.79 -7.19 38.62
N GLU A 403 -14.49 -5.91 38.86
CA GLU A 403 -14.49 -5.31 40.20
C GLU A 403 -15.91 -5.08 40.74
N SER A 404 -16.92 -4.98 39.88
CA SER A 404 -18.33 -4.81 40.27
C SER A 404 -19.08 -6.13 40.52
N GLN A 405 -18.44 -7.30 40.36
CA GLN A 405 -19.10 -8.59 40.57
C GLN A 405 -19.57 -8.76 42.03
N GLY A 406 -20.85 -9.07 42.21
CA GLY A 406 -21.46 -9.26 43.52
C GLY A 406 -21.82 -7.97 44.25
N ALA A 407 -21.63 -6.80 43.63
CA ALA A 407 -22.08 -5.53 44.16
C ALA A 407 -23.60 -5.35 44.00
N GLN A 408 -24.25 -4.58 44.87
CA GLN A 408 -25.71 -4.38 44.83
C GLN A 408 -26.20 -3.69 43.54
N ASN A 409 -25.32 -2.92 42.91
CA ASN A 409 -25.51 -2.12 41.70
C ASN A 409 -24.93 -2.79 40.44
N GLU A 410 -24.51 -4.06 40.49
CA GLU A 410 -23.86 -4.78 39.37
C GLU A 410 -24.67 -4.66 38.06
N ALA A 411 -25.99 -4.84 38.12
CA ALA A 411 -26.85 -4.76 36.94
C ALA A 411 -26.85 -3.38 36.27
N ASP A 412 -26.77 -2.31 37.07
CA ASP A 412 -26.72 -0.93 36.57
C ASP A 412 -25.36 -0.61 35.96
N ILE A 413 -24.27 -1.14 36.56
CA ILE A 413 -22.91 -1.01 36.03
C ILE A 413 -22.76 -1.75 34.69
N VAL A 414 -23.28 -2.98 34.60
CA VAL A 414 -23.29 -3.76 33.34
C VAL A 414 -24.05 -3.01 32.25
N ARG A 415 -25.21 -2.43 32.59
CA ARG A 415 -26.02 -1.62 31.66
C ARG A 415 -25.26 -0.37 31.23
N TRP A 416 -24.66 0.35 32.18
CA TRP A 416 -23.85 1.53 31.92
C TRP A 416 -22.69 1.21 30.98
N ALA A 417 -21.94 0.13 31.23
CA ALA A 417 -20.79 -0.28 30.42
C ALA A 417 -21.20 -0.56 28.96
N GLY A 418 -22.32 -1.25 28.75
CA GLY A 418 -22.86 -1.50 27.41
C GLY A 418 -23.28 -0.22 26.69
N LEU A 419 -23.92 0.72 27.40
CA LEU A 419 -24.30 2.03 26.85
C LEU A 419 -23.06 2.86 26.52
N TYR A 420 -22.08 2.92 27.43
CA TYR A 420 -20.85 3.67 27.24
C TYR A 420 -20.05 3.16 26.05
N GLN A 421 -19.87 1.84 25.92
CA GLN A 421 -19.20 1.25 24.77
C GLN A 421 -19.91 1.58 23.45
N LYS A 422 -21.25 1.49 23.42
CA LYS A 422 -22.05 1.82 22.25
C LYS A 422 -21.92 3.30 21.87
N HIS A 423 -22.15 4.20 22.81
CA HIS A 423 -22.12 5.64 22.54
C HIS A 423 -20.71 6.16 22.27
N TYR A 424 -19.67 5.53 22.83
CA TYR A 424 -18.30 5.79 22.45
C TYR A 424 -18.02 5.43 20.98
N ARG A 425 -18.58 4.32 20.47
CA ARG A 425 -18.47 3.97 19.03
C ARG A 425 -19.16 4.99 18.13
N GLU A 426 -20.30 5.52 18.56
CA GLU A 426 -21.00 6.59 17.85
C GLU A 426 -20.18 7.88 17.84
N LEU A 427 -19.58 8.25 18.98
CA LEU A 427 -18.64 9.37 19.10
C LEU A 427 -17.42 9.18 18.19
N GLU A 428 -16.80 7.99 18.20
CA GLU A 428 -15.68 7.63 17.32
C GLU A 428 -16.06 7.83 15.84
N ALA A 429 -17.23 7.33 15.43
CA ALA A 429 -17.70 7.45 14.06
C ALA A 429 -17.94 8.92 13.66
N ALA A 430 -18.62 9.71 14.50
CA ALA A 430 -18.86 11.12 14.27
C ALA A 430 -17.55 11.93 14.19
N PHE A 431 -16.58 11.61 15.06
CA PHE A 431 -15.25 12.23 15.07
C PHE A 431 -14.50 11.96 13.75
N LEU A 432 -14.53 10.71 13.28
CA LEU A 432 -13.91 10.33 12.02
C LEU A 432 -14.59 10.96 10.81
N ASN A 433 -15.91 11.14 10.85
CA ASN A 433 -16.64 11.86 9.82
C ASN A 433 -16.22 13.34 9.76
N LEU A 434 -16.06 14.03 10.91
CA LEU A 434 -15.56 15.41 10.92
C LEU A 434 -14.15 15.51 10.34
N SER A 435 -13.29 14.55 10.70
CA SER A 435 -11.92 14.48 10.17
C SER A 435 -11.92 14.24 8.65
N ALA A 436 -12.86 13.42 8.16
CA ALA A 436 -13.03 13.16 6.73
C ALA A 436 -13.55 14.41 5.98
N VAL A 437 -14.54 15.12 6.52
CA VAL A 437 -15.03 16.40 5.97
C VAL A 437 -13.88 17.41 5.85
N SER A 438 -13.08 17.57 6.90
CA SER A 438 -11.94 18.49 6.92
C SER A 438 -10.92 18.15 5.82
N LEU A 439 -10.69 16.85 5.59
CA LEU A 439 -9.83 16.36 4.52
C LEU A 439 -10.44 16.61 3.12
N VAL A 440 -11.73 16.35 2.92
CA VAL A 440 -12.42 16.61 1.65
C VAL A 440 -12.37 18.11 1.31
N ARG A 441 -12.61 18.99 2.30
CA ARG A 441 -12.52 20.45 2.12
C ARG A 441 -11.14 20.88 1.63
N ALA A 442 -10.07 20.42 2.28
CA ALA A 442 -8.71 20.71 1.85
C ALA A 442 -8.44 20.25 0.40
N ASN A 443 -9.01 19.11 0.01
CA ASN A 443 -8.91 18.60 -1.35
C ASN A 443 -9.74 19.40 -2.36
N THR A 444 -10.89 19.96 -1.97
CA THR A 444 -11.67 20.86 -2.82
C THR A 444 -10.88 22.13 -3.16
N ASP A 445 -10.19 22.70 -2.18
CA ASP A 445 -9.35 23.88 -2.40
C ASP A 445 -8.16 23.56 -3.30
N LEU A 446 -7.50 22.42 -3.07
CA LEU A 446 -6.43 21.93 -3.94
C LEU A 446 -6.92 21.67 -5.37
N ALA A 447 -8.06 21.00 -5.53
CA ALA A 447 -8.66 20.75 -6.85
C ALA A 447 -9.00 22.05 -7.58
N ARG A 448 -9.45 23.09 -6.87
CA ARG A 448 -9.70 24.42 -7.44
C ARG A 448 -8.40 25.07 -7.93
N ILE A 449 -7.33 24.99 -7.15
CA ILE A 449 -6.00 25.51 -7.51
C ILE A 449 -5.47 24.77 -8.76
N LEU A 450 -5.52 23.44 -8.76
CA LEU A 450 -5.08 22.61 -9.90
C LEU A 450 -5.95 22.86 -11.15
N GLY A 451 -7.27 22.99 -10.98
CA GLY A 451 -8.23 23.34 -12.03
C GLY A 451 -7.88 24.66 -12.73
N ALA A 452 -7.51 25.67 -11.95
CA ALA A 452 -7.12 26.98 -12.49
C ALA A 452 -5.81 26.93 -13.28
N THR A 453 -4.89 26.01 -12.97
CA THR A 453 -3.56 25.95 -13.59
C THR A 453 -3.44 24.95 -14.75
N ALA A 454 -4.29 23.93 -14.81
CA ALA A 454 -4.19 22.80 -15.75
C ALA A 454 -5.06 22.89 -17.03
N GLN A 455 -5.58 24.07 -17.37
CA GLN A 455 -6.64 24.35 -18.35
C GLN A 455 -8.05 23.89 -17.90
N PRO A 456 -9.08 24.74 -18.08
CA PRO A 456 -10.40 24.58 -17.46
C PRO A 456 -11.23 23.38 -17.96
N ASP A 457 -10.97 22.86 -19.16
CA ASP A 457 -11.86 21.88 -19.80
C ASP A 457 -11.58 20.41 -19.43
N SER A 458 -10.54 20.12 -18.62
CA SER A 458 -10.05 18.73 -18.43
C SER A 458 -10.19 18.12 -17.04
N ILE A 459 -10.78 18.84 -16.06
CA ILE A 459 -10.83 18.39 -14.65
C ILE A 459 -12.24 18.03 -14.15
N LEU A 460 -13.26 18.08 -15.01
CA LEU A 460 -14.65 17.90 -14.56
C LEU A 460 -15.33 16.69 -15.21
N SER A 461 -15.22 15.53 -14.56
CA SER A 461 -16.24 14.48 -14.62
C SER A 461 -16.73 14.15 -13.21
N GLU A 462 -17.94 13.60 -13.09
CA GLU A 462 -18.62 13.26 -11.82
C GLU A 462 -17.91 12.18 -10.95
N SER A 463 -16.76 11.68 -11.41
CA SER A 463 -15.85 10.72 -10.76
C SER A 463 -14.69 11.43 -10.07
N ASP A 464 -14.16 10.93 -8.95
CA ASP A 464 -13.12 11.57 -8.10
C ASP A 464 -12.03 12.30 -8.93
N PRO A 465 -12.18 13.63 -9.14
CA PRO A 465 -11.41 14.33 -10.17
C PRO A 465 -9.95 14.48 -9.74
N LEU A 466 -9.68 14.48 -8.43
CA LEU A 466 -8.34 14.63 -7.89
C LEU A 466 -7.53 13.34 -8.04
N ALA A 467 -8.13 12.17 -7.79
CA ALA A 467 -7.45 10.90 -7.95
C ALA A 467 -7.05 10.65 -9.41
N ALA A 468 -7.99 10.85 -10.34
CA ALA A 468 -7.72 10.73 -11.76
C ALA A 468 -6.68 11.76 -12.25
N THR A 469 -6.79 13.01 -11.79
CA THR A 469 -5.81 14.07 -12.09
C THR A 469 -4.42 13.74 -11.57
N ALA A 470 -4.30 13.22 -10.34
CA ALA A 470 -3.00 12.91 -9.75
C ALA A 470 -2.31 11.74 -10.48
N ILE A 471 -3.08 10.73 -10.91
CA ILE A 471 -2.58 9.63 -11.76
C ILE A 471 -2.14 10.18 -13.12
N ARG A 472 -2.98 10.98 -13.78
CA ARG A 472 -2.68 11.60 -15.08
C ARG A 472 -1.45 12.50 -14.99
N MET A 473 -1.30 13.27 -13.92
CA MET A 473 -0.14 14.11 -13.66
C MET A 473 1.14 13.27 -13.54
N THR A 474 1.11 12.19 -12.75
CA THR A 474 2.24 11.25 -12.61
C THR A 474 2.64 10.66 -13.97
N ARG A 475 1.65 10.21 -14.76
CA ARG A 475 1.89 9.72 -16.13
C ARG A 475 2.50 10.79 -17.04
N SER A 476 2.07 12.04 -16.87
CA SER A 476 2.54 13.16 -17.69
C SER A 476 3.98 13.54 -17.35
N ALA A 477 4.36 13.51 -16.08
CA ALA A 477 5.75 13.71 -15.66
C ALA A 477 6.68 12.63 -16.22
N LEU A 478 6.28 11.35 -16.11
CA LEU A 478 6.99 10.23 -16.72
C LEU A 478 7.17 10.41 -18.24
N ALA A 479 6.11 10.82 -18.93
CA ALA A 479 6.15 11.08 -20.37
C ALA A 479 7.08 12.26 -20.73
N ALA A 480 7.06 13.34 -19.93
CA ALA A 480 7.91 14.51 -20.14
C ALA A 480 9.40 14.19 -19.92
N SER A 481 9.74 13.43 -18.87
CA SER A 481 11.14 13.03 -18.60
C SER A 481 11.68 11.97 -19.55
N ALA A 482 10.82 11.26 -20.29
CA ALA A 482 11.24 10.34 -21.34
C ALA A 482 11.61 11.05 -22.67
N ALA A 483 11.19 12.32 -22.85
CA ALA A 483 11.51 13.13 -24.01
C ALA A 483 12.94 13.70 -23.90
N LEU A 484 13.95 12.91 -24.29
CA LEU A 484 15.32 13.41 -24.46
C LEU A 484 15.43 14.35 -25.68
N PRO A 485 16.45 15.22 -25.75
CA PRO A 485 16.69 16.10 -26.90
C PRO A 485 16.71 15.32 -28.23
N GLU A 486 16.24 15.96 -29.30
CA GLU A 486 16.02 15.38 -30.65
C GLU A 486 17.23 14.60 -31.19
N ASP A 487 18.45 14.96 -30.79
CA ASP A 487 19.70 14.32 -31.23
C ASP A 487 19.93 12.90 -30.68
N GLN A 488 19.10 12.44 -29.73
CA GLN A 488 19.14 11.09 -29.13
C GLN A 488 17.81 10.33 -29.29
N ALA A 489 16.88 10.87 -30.06
CA ALA A 489 15.55 10.32 -30.27
C ALA A 489 15.60 9.14 -31.24
N ASP A 490 15.59 7.93 -30.70
CA ASP A 490 15.21 6.75 -31.46
C ASP A 490 13.68 6.77 -31.62
N SER A 491 13.17 6.59 -32.84
CA SER A 491 11.77 6.83 -33.24
C SER A 491 10.73 5.90 -32.59
N ASP A 492 11.14 5.01 -31.69
CA ASP A 492 10.33 3.94 -31.10
C ASP A 492 10.06 4.12 -29.59
N ARG A 493 10.36 5.30 -29.02
CA ARG A 493 10.19 5.54 -27.57
C ARG A 493 8.73 5.81 -27.21
N SER A 494 7.96 4.74 -27.05
CA SER A 494 6.68 4.75 -26.32
C SER A 494 6.89 5.29 -24.90
N GLN A 495 5.96 6.09 -24.39
CA GLN A 495 5.94 6.60 -23.00
C GLN A 495 6.45 5.55 -21.99
N GLU A 496 7.41 5.94 -21.16
CA GLU A 496 8.12 5.02 -20.26
C GLU A 496 7.54 5.12 -18.84
N GLY A 497 6.91 4.05 -18.36
CA GLY A 497 6.57 3.89 -16.95
C GLY A 497 5.13 3.48 -16.65
N CYS A 498 4.87 3.24 -15.36
CA CYS A 498 3.60 2.74 -14.86
C CYS A 498 3.32 3.29 -13.46
N VAL A 499 2.10 3.77 -13.26
CA VAL A 499 1.64 4.31 -11.97
C VAL A 499 0.94 3.23 -11.16
N LEU A 500 1.52 2.83 -10.04
CA LEU A 500 0.98 1.82 -9.15
C LEU A 500 -0.10 2.43 -8.25
N VAL A 501 -1.34 1.98 -8.41
CA VAL A 501 -2.51 2.50 -7.70
C VAL A 501 -3.13 1.43 -6.80
N GLY A 502 -3.32 1.74 -5.53
CA GLY A 502 -3.98 0.84 -4.58
C GLY A 502 -5.50 0.77 -4.77
N MET A 503 -5.96 0.13 -5.83
CA MET A 503 -7.36 -0.05 -6.24
C MET A 503 -8.11 -1.04 -5.32
N ARG A 504 -8.14 -0.74 -4.01
CA ARG A 504 -8.69 -1.64 -2.97
C ARG A 504 -10.22 -1.77 -2.99
N ASN A 505 -10.90 -1.02 -3.84
CA ASN A 505 -12.35 -1.05 -4.00
C ASN A 505 -12.66 -1.06 -5.50
N PRO A 506 -13.60 -1.89 -6.00
CA PRO A 506 -13.96 -1.91 -7.42
C PRO A 506 -14.35 -0.53 -7.96
N LYS A 507 -14.91 0.35 -7.11
CA LYS A 507 -15.29 1.72 -7.47
C LYS A 507 -14.11 2.60 -7.88
N TYR A 508 -12.88 2.27 -7.50
CA TYR A 508 -11.68 3.03 -7.89
C TYR A 508 -11.14 2.63 -9.27
N VAL A 509 -11.55 1.47 -9.80
CA VAL A 509 -11.05 1.00 -11.10
C VAL A 509 -11.47 1.95 -12.24
N PRO A 510 -12.75 2.39 -12.35
CA PRO A 510 -13.16 3.36 -13.36
C PRO A 510 -12.35 4.67 -13.34
N ASP A 511 -12.01 5.19 -12.16
CA ASP A 511 -11.22 6.43 -12.02
C ASP A 511 -9.82 6.27 -12.64
N VAL A 512 -9.19 5.11 -12.40
CA VAL A 512 -7.87 4.80 -13.00
C VAL A 512 -7.99 4.62 -14.51
N ILE A 513 -9.01 3.91 -14.98
CA ILE A 513 -9.26 3.69 -16.42
C ILE A 513 -9.54 5.01 -17.14
N LYS A 514 -10.29 5.92 -16.51
CA LYS A 514 -10.51 7.27 -17.02
C LYS A 514 -9.18 8.02 -17.11
N ALA A 515 -8.38 8.00 -16.05
CA ALA A 515 -7.07 8.64 -16.03
C ALA A 515 -6.12 8.09 -17.11
N LEU A 516 -6.22 6.81 -17.47
CA LEU A 516 -5.46 6.15 -18.56
C LEU A 516 -5.95 6.53 -19.96
N SER A 517 -7.25 6.78 -20.11
CA SER A 517 -7.89 7.12 -21.39
C SER A 517 -7.66 8.58 -21.77
N ASP A 518 -7.41 9.44 -20.78
CA ASP A 518 -7.11 10.85 -21.03
C ASP A 518 -5.65 11.04 -21.50
N PRO A 519 -5.41 11.96 -22.46
CA PRO A 519 -4.07 12.25 -22.97
C PRO A 519 -3.21 12.87 -21.88
N VAL A 520 -1.89 12.61 -21.90
CA VAL A 520 -0.96 13.26 -20.96
C VAL A 520 -0.97 14.78 -21.12
N LEU A 521 -0.61 15.48 -20.04
CA LEU A 521 -0.41 16.92 -20.02
C LEU A 521 0.90 17.28 -20.76
N LYS A 522 0.95 18.48 -21.33
CA LYS A 522 2.19 19.03 -21.91
C LYS A 522 3.22 19.34 -20.80
N PRO A 523 4.53 19.27 -21.06
CA PRO A 523 5.58 19.57 -20.08
C PRO A 523 5.36 20.89 -19.31
N ASP A 524 5.12 22.01 -20.00
CA ASP A 524 4.88 23.30 -19.33
C ASP A 524 3.69 23.28 -18.35
N ALA A 525 2.68 22.44 -18.61
CA ALA A 525 1.54 22.29 -17.71
C ALA A 525 1.90 21.45 -16.48
N VAL A 526 2.73 20.41 -16.66
CA VAL A 526 3.30 19.63 -15.55
C VAL A 526 4.10 20.56 -14.63
N ASP A 527 5.01 21.36 -15.19
CA ASP A 527 5.87 22.26 -14.43
C ASP A 527 5.05 23.29 -13.64
N ARG A 528 4.05 23.91 -14.26
CA ARG A 528 3.15 24.86 -13.58
C ARG A 528 2.37 24.22 -12.43
N ILE A 529 1.89 22.99 -12.61
CA ILE A 529 1.15 22.26 -11.57
C ILE A 529 2.06 21.97 -10.38
N LEU A 530 3.27 21.46 -10.63
CA LEU A 530 4.24 21.16 -9.57
C LEU A 530 4.63 22.40 -8.78
N GLN A 531 4.94 23.50 -9.47
CA GLN A 531 5.24 24.79 -8.82
C GLN A 531 4.08 25.32 -7.98
N SER A 532 2.84 25.15 -8.45
CA SER A 532 1.64 25.60 -7.72
C SER A 532 1.36 24.75 -6.49
N ALA A 533 1.59 23.44 -6.57
CA ALA A 533 1.42 22.54 -5.44
C ALA A 533 2.44 22.82 -4.33
N ALA A 534 3.67 23.24 -4.66
CA ALA A 534 4.67 23.65 -3.68
C ALA A 534 4.25 24.88 -2.85
N LEU A 535 3.33 25.70 -3.36
CA LEU A 535 2.80 26.89 -2.67
C LEU A 535 1.57 26.60 -1.79
N ALA A 536 1.01 25.38 -1.84
CA ALA A 536 -0.22 24.97 -1.13
C ALA A 536 0.06 23.88 -0.07
#